data_AF-A0A3P1C7P5-F1
#
_entry.id   AF-A0A3P1C7P5-F1
#
_cell.length_a   1.000
_cell.length_b   1.000
_cell.length_c   1.000
_cell.angle_alpha   90.00
_cell.angle_beta   90.00
_cell.angle_gamma   90.00
#
_symmetry.space_group_name_H-M   'P 1'
#
loop_
_entity.id
_entity.type
_entity.pdbx_description
1 polymer ?
#
loop_
_entity_poly.entity_id
_entity_poly.type
_entity_poly.pdbx_seq_one_letter_code
_entity_poly.pdbx_strand_id
1 'polypeptide(L)'
;MRKFLRDNGLSLTLVVITLLTLGGQLVVGWHAFNEELQDYGRPSLAFGQYLTSGHCIEAVFENWESEFLQMGLYVLLTVWLYQKGSSES
;
A
#
# COMPACT_ATOMS: atom_id res chain seq x y z
N MET A 1 19.95 17.87 -13.51
CA MET A 1 19.06 16.71 -13.75
C MET A 1 19.77 15.36 -13.73
N ARG A 2 20.78 15.07 -14.56
CA ARG A 2 21.43 13.73 -14.58
C ARG A 2 22.03 13.30 -13.23
N LYS A 3 22.64 14.23 -12.48
CA LYS A 3 23.19 13.95 -11.15
C LYS A 3 22.09 13.64 -10.12
N PHE A 4 21.01 14.44 -10.11
CA PHE A 4 19.84 14.22 -9.23
C PHE A 4 19.16 12.86 -9.48
N LEU A 5 18.91 12.50 -10.74
CA LEU A 5 18.32 11.21 -11.09
C LEU A 5 19.24 10.03 -10.71
N ARG A 6 20.56 10.19 -10.85
CA ARG A 6 21.52 9.15 -10.45
C ARG A 6 21.59 9.00 -8.94
N ASP A 7 21.64 10.12 -8.22
CA ASP A 7 21.84 10.13 -6.78
C ASP A 7 20.53 9.79 -6.00
N ASN A 8 19.36 9.96 -6.63
CA ASN A 8 18.04 9.64 -6.04
C ASN A 8 17.29 8.52 -6.79
N GLY A 9 17.99 7.76 -7.64
CA GLY A 9 17.35 6.78 -8.53
C GLY A 9 16.57 5.70 -7.79
N LEU A 10 17.08 5.24 -6.65
CA LEU A 10 16.40 4.25 -5.81
C LEU A 10 15.07 4.78 -5.27
N SER A 11 15.08 5.93 -4.60
CA SER A 11 13.87 6.55 -4.04
C SER A 11 12.85 6.88 -5.12
N LEU A 12 13.29 7.41 -6.27
CA LEU A 12 12.42 7.68 -7.40
C LEU A 12 11.77 6.41 -7.94
N THR A 13 12.54 5.34 -8.08
CA THR A 13 12.02 4.04 -8.54
C THR A 13 10.97 3.50 -7.57
N LEU A 14 11.26 3.54 -6.26
CA LEU A 14 10.32 3.09 -5.24
C LEU A 14 9.04 3.92 -5.25
N VAL A 15 9.14 5.25 -5.29
CA VAL A 15 7.96 6.13 -5.38
C VAL A 15 7.14 5.85 -6.64
N VAL A 16 7.79 5.66 -7.79
CA VAL A 16 7.08 5.32 -9.04
C VAL A 16 6.35 3.99 -8.90
N ILE A 17 7.00 2.95 -8.38
CA ILE A 17 6.37 1.65 -8.17
C ILE A 17 5.20 1.79 -7.19
N THR A 18 5.39 2.48 -6.05
CA THR A 18 4.33 2.73 -5.06
C THR A 18 3.13 3.43 -5.68
N LEU A 19 3.34 4.47 -6.49
CA LEU A 19 2.24 5.18 -7.15
C LEU A 19 1.52 4.30 -8.18
N LEU A 20 2.26 3.47 -8.92
CA LEU A 20 1.68 2.54 -9.90
C LEU A 20 0.86 1.44 -9.21
N THR A 21 1.38 0.85 -8.13
CA THR A 21 0.66 -0.21 -7.39
C THR A 21 -0.52 0.35 -6.64
N LEU A 22 -0.39 1.52 -6.00
CA LEU A 22 -1.51 2.19 -5.34
C LEU A 22 -2.59 2.56 -6.37
N GLY A 23 -2.21 3.13 -7.52
CA GLY A 23 -3.14 3.43 -8.60
C GLY A 23 -3.87 2.19 -9.10
N GLY A 24 -3.14 1.08 -9.30
CA GLY A 24 -3.72 -0.22 -9.66
C GLY A 24 -4.71 -0.73 -8.61
N GLN A 25 -4.35 -0.69 -7.33
CA GLN A 25 -5.21 -1.08 -6.22
C GLN A 25 -6.50 -0.25 -6.19
N LEU A 26 -6.42 1.07 -6.40
CA LEU A 26 -7.58 1.95 -6.43
C LEU A 26 -8.52 1.63 -7.59
N VAL A 27 -7.98 1.38 -8.79
CA VAL A 27 -8.78 1.05 -9.98
C VAL A 27 -9.43 -0.33 -9.84
N VAL A 28 -8.66 -1.35 -9.44
CA VAL A 28 -9.18 -2.72 -9.26
C VAL A 28 -10.21 -2.75 -8.14
N GLY A 29 -9.93 -2.10 -7.01
CA GLY A 29 -10.87 -2.02 -5.89
C GLY A 29 -12.14 -1.26 -6.25
N TRP A 30 -12.06 -0.21 -7.07
CA TRP A 30 -13.24 0.49 -7.58
C TRP A 30 -14.13 -0.41 -8.44
N HIS A 31 -13.54 -1.19 -9.34
CA HIS A 31 -14.27 -2.15 -10.16
C HIS A 31 -14.92 -3.24 -9.31
N ALA A 32 -14.16 -3.87 -8.41
CA ALA A 32 -14.67 -4.91 -7.53
C ALA A 32 -15.83 -4.41 -6.65
N PHE A 33 -15.68 -3.24 -6.04
CA PHE A 33 -16.74 -2.67 -5.20
C PHE A 33 -18.00 -2.32 -6.00
N ASN A 34 -17.85 -1.87 -7.25
CA ASN A 34 -18.99 -1.62 -8.12
C ASN A 34 -19.67 -2.89 -8.63
N GLU A 35 -18.95 -3.99 -8.79
CA GLU A 35 -19.53 -5.31 -9.06
C GLU A 35 -20.38 -5.77 -7.87
N GLU A 36 -19.84 -5.67 -6.64
CA GLU A 36 -20.60 -5.98 -5.43
C GLU A 36 -21.86 -5.12 -5.29
N LEU A 37 -21.75 -3.80 -5.53
CA LEU A 37 -22.92 -2.91 -5.48
C LEU A 37 -24.00 -3.34 -6.49
N GLN A 38 -23.61 -3.78 -7.69
CA GLN A 38 -24.55 -4.29 -8.69
C GLN A 38 -25.24 -5.57 -8.23
N ASP A 39 -24.50 -6.50 -7.61
CA ASP A 39 -25.06 -7.72 -7.03
C ASP A 39 -26.08 -7.42 -5.92
N TYR A 40 -25.86 -6.35 -5.16
CA TYR A 40 -26.81 -5.83 -4.17
C TYR A 40 -27.92 -4.94 -4.75
N GLY A 41 -28.00 -4.76 -6.07
CA GLY A 41 -28.99 -3.91 -6.75
C GLY A 41 -28.83 -2.41 -6.45
N ARG A 42 -27.63 -1.98 -6.06
CA ARG A 42 -27.28 -0.59 -5.72
C ARG A 42 -26.61 0.11 -6.91
N PRO A 43 -26.74 1.45 -7.00
CA PRO A 43 -26.07 2.20 -8.06
C PRO A 43 -24.54 2.16 -7.88
N SER A 44 -23.82 2.05 -8.98
CA SER A 44 -22.35 2.14 -9.02
C SER A 44 -21.87 3.52 -8.56
N LEU A 45 -20.75 3.56 -7.86
CA LEU A 45 -20.06 4.79 -7.50
C LEU A 45 -19.17 5.28 -8.64
N ALA A 46 -19.11 6.59 -8.82
CA ALA A 46 -18.07 7.22 -9.63
C ALA A 46 -16.70 7.07 -8.95
N PHE A 47 -15.61 7.04 -9.72
CA PHE A 47 -14.26 6.85 -9.19
C PHE A 47 -13.91 7.86 -8.07
N GLY A 48 -14.25 9.14 -8.24
CA GLY A 48 -14.00 10.15 -7.21
C GLY A 48 -14.76 9.91 -5.90
N GLN A 49 -15.97 9.35 -5.96
CA GLN A 49 -16.75 8.98 -4.77
C GLN A 49 -16.17 7.74 -4.09
N TYR A 50 -15.65 6.80 -4.87
CA TYR A 50 -14.96 5.62 -4.37
C TYR A 50 -13.70 5.99 -3.56
N LEU A 51 -12.91 6.97 -4.01
CA LEU A 51 -11.69 7.41 -3.29
C LEU A 51 -11.97 7.88 -1.85
N THR A 52 -13.16 8.41 -1.59
CA THR A 52 -13.60 8.87 -0.26
C THR A 52 -14.45 7.83 0.48
N SER A 53 -14.65 6.65 -0.11
CA SER A 53 -15.46 5.59 0.48
C SER A 53 -14.71 4.85 1.59
N GLY A 54 -15.45 4.29 2.54
CA GLY A 54 -14.89 3.45 3.60
C GLY A 54 -14.10 2.27 3.04
N HIS A 55 -14.66 1.58 2.03
CA HIS A 55 -14.01 0.44 1.37
C HIS A 55 -12.62 0.79 0.81
N CYS A 56 -12.50 1.92 0.12
CA CYS A 56 -11.22 2.36 -0.43
C CYS A 56 -10.20 2.68 0.67
N ILE A 57 -10.62 3.42 1.70
CA ILE A 57 -9.74 3.80 2.80
C ILE A 57 -9.28 2.56 3.57
N GLU A 58 -10.22 1.68 3.92
CA GLU A 58 -9.94 0.41 4.60
C GLU A 58 -8.95 -0.44 3.83
N ALA A 59 -9.20 -0.73 2.55
CA ALA A 59 -8.29 -1.54 1.74
C ALA A 59 -6.87 -0.94 1.62
N VAL A 60 -6.75 0.39 1.58
CA VAL A 60 -5.43 1.06 1.61
C VAL A 60 -4.81 0.93 3.00
N PHE A 61 -5.56 1.20 4.06
CA PHE A 61 -5.04 1.17 5.43
C PHE A 61 -4.69 -0.24 5.90
N GLU A 62 -5.43 -1.28 5.53
CA GLU A 62 -5.09 -2.68 5.86
C GLU A 62 -3.70 -3.07 5.33
N ASN A 63 -3.39 -2.68 4.09
CA ASN A 63 -2.08 -2.92 3.48
C ASN A 63 -0.97 -2.21 4.28
N TRP A 64 -1.22 -0.96 4.66
CA TRP A 64 -0.27 -0.19 5.46
C TRP A 64 -0.14 -0.69 6.90
N GLU A 65 -1.25 -1.07 7.53
CA GLU A 65 -1.29 -1.63 8.89
C GLU A 65 -0.44 -2.89 8.98
N SER A 66 -0.57 -3.78 7.99
CA SER A 66 0.21 -5.02 7.92
C SER A 66 1.72 -4.74 7.88
N GLU A 67 2.16 -3.78 7.07
CA GLU A 67 3.58 -3.39 6.97
C GLU A 67 4.10 -2.73 8.26
N PHE A 68 3.30 -1.86 8.89
CA PHE A 68 3.67 -1.27 10.18
C PHE A 68 3.76 -2.32 11.28
N LEU A 69 2.82 -3.25 11.33
CA LEU A 69 2.83 -4.35 12.29
C LEU A 69 4.05 -5.26 12.06
N GLN A 70 4.36 -5.58 10.80
CA GLN A 70 5.55 -6.36 10.44
C GLN A 70 6.83 -5.67 10.91
N MET A 71 7.02 -4.38 10.57
CA MET A 71 8.23 -3.65 10.96
C MET A 71 8.31 -3.41 12.47
N GLY A 72 7.19 -3.13 13.13
CA GLY A 72 7.12 -3.01 14.58
C GLY A 72 7.46 -4.31 15.29
N LEU A 73 6.89 -5.43 14.81
CA LEU A 73 7.20 -6.76 15.32
C LEU A 73 8.67 -7.11 15.09
N TYR A 74 9.21 -6.79 13.91
CA TYR A 74 10.61 -6.99 13.58
C TYR A 74 11.55 -6.28 14.58
N VAL A 75 11.31 -4.99 14.85
CA VAL A 75 12.09 -4.21 15.83
C VAL A 75 11.93 -4.77 17.25
N LEU A 76 10.70 -5.10 17.66
CA LEU A 76 10.47 -5.64 19.00
C LEU A 76 11.16 -6.99 19.18
N LEU A 77 11.06 -7.89 18.19
CA LEU A 77 11.68 -9.21 18.27
C LEU A 77 13.20 -9.12 18.29
N THR A 78 13.83 -8.23 17.52
CA THR A 78 15.30 -8.08 17.50
C THR A 78 15.89 -7.51 18.80
N VAL A 79 15.09 -6.84 19.64
CA VAL A 79 15.51 -6.46 21.00
C VAL A 79 15.72 -7.69 21.91
N TRP A 80 14.91 -8.74 21.75
CA TRP A 80 14.90 -9.90 22.65
C TRP A 80 15.53 -11.15 22.05
N LEU A 81 15.48 -11.30 20.72
CA LEU A 81 15.94 -12.47 19.99
C LEU A 81 17.24 -12.13 19.26
N TYR A 82 18.33 -12.74 19.70
CA TYR A 82 19.63 -12.62 19.05
C TYR A 82 19.75 -13.63 17.91
N GLN A 83 19.99 -13.14 16.69
CA GLN A 83 20.30 -13.97 15.52
C GLN A 83 21.70 -13.66 15.00
N LYS A 84 22.65 -14.57 15.25
CA LYS A 84 24.05 -14.42 14.82
C LYS A 84 24.14 -14.30 13.28
N GLY A 85 24.64 -13.18 12.78
CA GLY A 85 24.82 -12.91 11.35
C GLY A 85 23.61 -12.27 10.65
N SER A 86 22.61 -11.77 11.39
CA SER A 86 21.61 -10.87 10.80
C SER A 86 22.20 -9.48 10.54
N SER A 87 21.52 -8.67 9.71
CA SER A 87 21.88 -7.28 9.44
C SER A 87 21.88 -6.36 10.67
N GLU A 88 21.31 -6.81 11.79
CA GLU A 88 21.24 -6.07 13.06
C GLU A 88 22.05 -6.72 14.21
N SER A 89 22.88 -7.74 13.91
CA SER A 89 23.84 -8.33 14.85
C SER A 89 25.18 -7.60 14.88
#